data_AF-A0A1H8A0W3-F1
#
_entry.id   AF-A0A1H8A0W3-F1
#
_cell.length_a   1.000
_cell.length_b   1.000
_cell.length_c   1.000
_cell.angle_alpha   90.00
_cell.angle_beta   90.00
_cell.angle_gamma   90.00
#
_symmetry.space_group_name_H-M   'P 1'
#
loop_
_entity.id
_entity.type
_entity.pdbx_description
1 polymer ?
#
loop_
_entity_poly.entity_id
_entity_poly.type
_entity_poly.pdbx_seq_one_letter_code
_entity_poly.pdbx_strand_id
1 'polypeptide(L)'
;MRAPAGVLLTLAAAVLLCGCNGVSKPGPPTSPTPVGSHSPNAGATPRSTATGSTGRPTTGSVRQQVSAWWYGGGEGRLGWIGTDLGDVNNDANTDPAKVGSDCTSLSTDVSAARSYGPVPDAQAQHHLSAVLDAYQQAATDCRTGVATKNPALITKAVTDGNAASTELDAATARIMRVINGA
;
A
#
# COMPACT_ATOMS: atom_id res chain seq x y z
N MET A 1 7.45 -49.05 18.81
CA MET A 1 8.10 -48.75 17.51
C MET A 1 8.43 -47.24 17.51
N ARG A 2 9.63 -46.90 18.02
CA ARG A 2 10.71 -46.17 17.31
C ARG A 2 10.32 -44.80 16.73
N ALA A 3 10.69 -43.74 17.45
CA ALA A 3 10.82 -42.38 16.95
C ALA A 3 12.16 -42.21 16.20
N PRO A 4 12.24 -41.39 15.14
CA PRO A 4 13.52 -40.97 14.58
C PRO A 4 14.04 -39.70 15.26
N ALA A 5 15.25 -39.79 15.79
CA ALA A 5 16.07 -38.68 16.22
C ALA A 5 16.55 -37.88 15.00
N GLY A 6 16.14 -36.61 14.92
CA GLY A 6 16.58 -35.65 13.91
C GLY A 6 17.75 -34.83 14.43
N VAL A 7 18.85 -34.89 13.69
CA VAL A 7 20.18 -34.32 13.97
C VAL A 7 20.14 -32.79 14.01
N LEU A 8 20.55 -32.21 15.14
CA LEU A 8 20.85 -30.79 15.32
C LEU A 8 22.24 -30.49 14.75
N LEU A 9 22.29 -29.79 13.61
CA LEU A 9 23.49 -29.10 13.13
C LEU A 9 23.13 -27.62 12.97
N THR A 10 23.60 -26.76 13.88
CA THR A 10 23.57 -25.32 13.68
C THR A 10 24.99 -24.79 13.66
N LEU A 11 25.41 -24.38 12.45
CA LEU A 11 26.61 -23.62 12.18
C LEU A 11 26.48 -22.23 12.84
N ALA A 12 27.39 -21.92 13.75
CA ALA A 12 27.55 -20.57 14.28
C ALA A 12 28.27 -19.70 13.23
N ALA A 13 27.52 -18.81 12.57
CA ALA A 13 28.10 -17.76 11.73
C ALA A 13 28.51 -16.57 12.61
N ALA A 14 29.81 -16.29 12.65
CA ALA A 14 30.37 -15.09 13.27
C ALA A 14 30.10 -13.88 12.38
N VAL A 15 29.30 -12.92 12.86
CA VAL A 15 29.11 -11.62 12.18
C VAL A 15 30.03 -10.61 12.84
N LEU A 16 31.05 -10.18 12.08
CA LEU A 16 31.90 -9.04 12.38
C LEU A 16 31.07 -7.75 12.38
N LEU A 17 30.96 -7.11 13.54
CA LEU A 17 30.45 -5.75 13.68
C LEU A 17 31.47 -4.75 13.13
N CYS A 18 31.22 -4.24 11.92
CA CYS A 18 31.89 -3.04 11.42
C CYS A 18 30.95 -1.85 11.65
N GLY A 19 31.36 -0.94 12.53
CA GLY A 19 30.62 0.26 12.89
C GLY A 19 30.61 1.31 11.78
N CYS A 20 29.46 1.96 11.61
CA CYS A 20 29.35 3.20 10.88
C CYS A 20 28.98 4.34 11.83
N ASN A 21 29.84 5.36 11.78
CA ASN A 21 29.88 6.54 12.61
C ASN A 21 28.57 7.35 12.59
N GLY A 22 28.24 7.92 13.75
CA GLY A 22 27.16 8.89 13.91
C GLY A 22 27.40 10.14 13.08
N VAL A 23 26.50 10.39 12.12
CA VAL A 23 26.34 11.68 11.47
C VAL A 23 25.31 12.47 12.26
N SER A 24 25.78 13.47 13.00
CA SER A 24 24.95 14.49 13.65
C SER A 24 24.17 15.28 12.59
N LYS A 25 22.84 15.22 12.63
CA LYS A 25 21.98 16.05 11.77
C LYS A 25 21.87 17.48 12.36
N PRO A 26 22.00 18.54 11.53
CA PRO A 26 21.73 19.91 11.95
C PRO A 26 20.28 20.09 12.38
N GLY A 27 20.07 20.92 13.42
CA GLY A 27 18.76 21.22 13.98
C GLY A 27 17.82 21.99 13.04
N PRO A 28 16.51 22.00 13.36
CA PRO A 28 15.50 22.64 12.52
C PRO A 28 15.56 24.18 12.61
N PRO A 29 15.24 24.90 11.52
CA PRO A 29 15.05 26.34 11.56
C PRO A 29 13.79 26.72 12.33
N THR A 30 13.89 27.83 13.06
CA THR A 30 12.85 28.47 13.86
C THR A 30 11.74 29.01 12.96
N SER A 31 10.49 28.59 13.17
CA SER A 31 9.33 29.15 12.47
C SER A 31 8.86 30.45 13.15
N PRO A 32 8.60 31.53 12.39
CA PRO A 32 8.00 32.75 12.91
C PRO A 32 6.49 32.59 13.15
N THR A 33 6.01 33.30 14.18
CA THR A 33 4.62 33.41 14.64
C THR A 33 3.72 34.07 13.58
N PRO A 34 2.51 33.57 13.31
CA PRO A 34 1.48 34.33 12.61
C PRO A 34 0.56 35.04 13.61
N VAL A 35 0.53 36.38 13.53
CA VAL A 35 -0.51 37.24 14.10
C VAL A 35 -1.44 37.65 12.96
N GLY A 36 -2.76 37.56 13.16
CA GLY A 36 -3.72 38.22 12.28
C GLY A 36 -5.10 37.59 12.24
N SER A 37 -5.92 37.86 13.28
CA SER A 37 -7.36 37.66 13.26
C SER A 37 -8.05 38.63 12.30
N HIS A 38 -8.75 38.14 11.27
CA HIS A 38 -9.86 38.85 10.62
C HIS A 38 -10.93 37.84 10.20
N SER A 39 -12.18 38.16 10.53
CA SER A 39 -13.42 37.44 10.22
C SER A 39 -14.46 38.47 9.77
N PRO A 40 -15.57 38.11 9.11
CA PRO A 40 -15.72 37.39 7.86
C PRO A 40 -16.31 38.33 6.77
N ASN A 41 -16.02 38.08 5.49
CA ASN A 41 -16.74 38.74 4.40
C ASN A 41 -17.59 37.72 3.64
N ALA A 42 -18.91 37.91 3.68
CA ALA A 42 -19.88 37.18 2.89
C ALA A 42 -19.72 37.60 1.42
N GLY A 43 -19.15 36.72 0.60
CA GLY A 43 -19.00 36.89 -0.83
C GLY A 43 -19.48 35.65 -1.55
N ALA A 44 -20.49 35.83 -2.41
CA ALA A 44 -21.16 34.79 -3.16
C ALA A 44 -20.19 33.80 -3.84
N THR A 45 -20.38 32.52 -3.57
CA THR A 45 -19.65 31.42 -4.22
C THR A 45 -19.99 31.40 -5.71
N PRO A 46 -19.02 31.59 -6.63
CA PRO A 46 -19.19 31.19 -8.01
C PRO A 46 -19.30 29.67 -8.01
N ARG A 47 -20.39 29.14 -8.57
CA ARG A 47 -20.52 27.73 -8.90
C ARG A 47 -19.41 27.40 -9.90
N SER A 48 -18.29 26.86 -9.41
CA SER A 48 -17.30 26.18 -10.24
C SER A 48 -18.02 25.00 -10.89
N THR A 49 -18.53 25.20 -12.10
CA THR A 49 -18.72 24.11 -13.04
C THR A 49 -17.38 23.41 -13.14
N ALA A 50 -17.30 22.22 -12.54
CA ALA A 50 -16.29 21.25 -12.88
C ALA A 50 -16.42 21.04 -14.39
N THR A 51 -15.59 21.75 -15.14
CA THR A 51 -15.28 21.41 -16.52
C THR A 51 -14.67 20.03 -16.41
N GLY A 52 -15.52 19.02 -16.52
CA GLY A 52 -15.11 17.66 -16.78
C GLY A 52 -14.16 17.78 -17.95
N SER A 53 -12.88 17.57 -17.67
CA SER A 53 -11.88 17.44 -18.70
C SER A 53 -12.33 16.22 -19.51
N THR A 54 -13.10 16.47 -20.56
CA THR A 54 -13.24 15.60 -21.72
C THR A 54 -11.86 15.56 -22.35
N GLY A 55 -10.94 14.88 -21.66
CA GLY A 55 -9.68 14.44 -22.19
C GLY A 55 -10.01 13.72 -23.48
N ARG A 56 -9.50 14.27 -24.58
CA ARG A 56 -9.48 13.65 -25.90
C ARG A 56 -9.37 12.13 -25.76
N PRO A 57 -10.21 11.33 -26.44
CA PRO A 57 -10.10 9.88 -26.41
C PRO A 57 -8.63 9.53 -26.64
N THR A 58 -8.02 8.83 -25.68
CA THR A 58 -6.65 8.36 -25.86
C THR A 58 -6.70 7.40 -27.03
N THR A 59 -6.35 7.87 -28.22
CA THR A 59 -6.33 7.13 -29.48
C THR A 59 -5.16 6.15 -29.48
N GLY A 60 -5.18 5.22 -28.51
CA GLY A 60 -4.26 4.12 -28.39
C GLY A 60 -5.04 2.83 -28.21
N SER A 61 -4.48 1.71 -28.66
CA SER A 61 -5.01 0.38 -28.35
C SER A 61 -5.09 0.16 -26.84
N VAL A 62 -5.96 -0.74 -26.38
CA VAL A 62 -6.05 -1.15 -24.96
C VAL A 62 -4.66 -1.49 -24.40
N ARG A 63 -3.84 -2.20 -25.17
CA ARG A 63 -2.44 -2.48 -24.83
C ARG A 63 -1.66 -1.20 -24.50
N GLN A 64 -1.68 -0.21 -25.38
CA GLN A 64 -0.94 1.05 -25.19
C GLN A 64 -1.43 1.80 -23.95
N GLN A 65 -2.74 1.81 -23.71
CA GLN A 65 -3.33 2.46 -22.54
C GLN A 65 -2.95 1.73 -21.24
N VAL A 66 -2.99 0.39 -21.21
CA VAL A 66 -2.58 -0.41 -20.06
C VAL A 66 -1.07 -0.29 -19.80
N SER A 67 -0.23 -0.31 -20.84
CA SER A 67 1.20 -0.06 -20.70
C SER A 67 1.48 1.33 -20.13
N ALA A 68 0.79 2.37 -20.63
CA ALA A 68 0.94 3.72 -20.12
C ALA A 68 0.49 3.84 -18.65
N TRP A 69 -0.59 3.17 -18.26
CA TRP A 69 -1.05 3.11 -16.88
C TRP A 69 -0.01 2.43 -15.97
N TRP A 70 0.50 1.27 -16.39
CA TRP A 70 1.46 0.46 -15.64
C TRP A 70 2.76 1.22 -15.40
N TYR A 71 3.43 1.65 -16.47
CA TYR A 71 4.72 2.34 -16.39
C TYR A 71 4.60 3.80 -15.92
N GLY A 72 3.41 4.41 -16.01
CA GLY A 72 3.15 5.75 -15.49
C GLY A 72 3.10 5.82 -13.95
N GLY A 73 3.14 4.67 -13.27
CA GLY A 73 3.12 4.58 -11.81
C GLY A 73 2.12 3.58 -11.23
N GLY A 74 1.42 2.80 -12.07
CA GLY A 74 0.59 1.69 -11.61
C GLY A 74 1.42 0.62 -10.92
N GLU A 75 2.55 0.23 -11.53
CA GLU A 75 3.48 -0.77 -10.99
C GLU A 75 3.99 -0.41 -9.59
N GLY A 76 4.50 0.82 -9.43
CA GLY A 76 5.05 1.27 -8.15
C GLY A 76 4.03 1.24 -7.00
N ARG A 77 2.77 1.59 -7.28
CA ARG A 77 1.69 1.57 -6.28
C ARG A 77 1.33 0.16 -5.85
N LEU A 78 1.25 -0.78 -6.79
CA LEU A 78 1.01 -2.18 -6.44
C LEU A 78 2.20 -2.78 -5.68
N GLY A 79 3.42 -2.37 -6.04
CA GLY A 79 4.64 -2.72 -5.31
C GLY A 79 4.61 -2.27 -3.84
N TRP A 80 4.27 -1.00 -3.58
CA TRP A 80 4.20 -0.48 -2.21
C TRP A 80 3.13 -1.18 -1.37
N ILE A 81 1.95 -1.43 -1.93
CA ILE A 81 0.90 -2.22 -1.26
C ILE A 81 1.42 -3.63 -0.90
N GLY A 82 2.13 -4.29 -1.82
CA GLY A 82 2.72 -5.60 -1.58
C GLY A 82 3.77 -5.59 -0.47
N THR A 83 4.62 -4.54 -0.42
CA THR A 83 5.59 -4.33 0.65
C THR A 83 4.90 -4.12 1.99
N ASP A 84 3.92 -3.22 2.08
CA ASP A 84 3.22 -2.93 3.32
C ASP A 84 2.48 -4.16 3.86
N LEU A 85 1.86 -4.97 3.00
CA LEU A 85 1.24 -6.22 3.42
C LEU A 85 2.31 -7.22 3.94
N GLY A 86 3.47 -7.28 3.29
CA GLY A 86 4.61 -8.07 3.74
C GLY A 86 5.09 -7.66 5.14
N ASP A 87 5.20 -6.35 5.38
CA ASP A 87 5.61 -5.78 6.67
C ASP A 87 4.57 -6.08 7.77
N VAL A 88 3.28 -5.88 7.49
CA VAL A 88 2.19 -6.26 8.41
C VAL A 88 2.27 -7.75 8.78
N ASN A 89 2.47 -8.63 7.79
CA ASN A 89 2.56 -10.06 8.01
C ASN A 89 3.77 -10.46 8.86
N ASN A 90 4.93 -9.85 8.60
CA ASN A 90 6.16 -10.11 9.33
C ASN A 90 6.07 -9.61 10.77
N ASP A 91 5.66 -8.36 10.96
CA ASP A 91 5.71 -7.68 12.25
C ASP A 91 4.57 -8.10 13.17
N ALA A 92 3.45 -8.62 12.63
CA ALA A 92 2.38 -9.24 13.43
C ALA A 92 2.88 -10.37 14.34
N ASN A 93 3.98 -11.04 13.99
CA ASN A 93 4.55 -12.14 14.77
C ASN A 93 5.91 -11.81 15.39
N THR A 94 6.63 -10.83 14.85
CA THR A 94 8.03 -10.57 15.22
C THR A 94 8.22 -9.24 15.96
N ASP A 95 7.41 -8.22 15.66
CA ASP A 95 7.51 -6.89 16.26
C ASP A 95 6.12 -6.24 16.39
N PRO A 96 5.27 -6.68 17.34
CA PRO A 96 3.89 -6.20 17.46
C PRO A 96 3.77 -4.68 17.71
N ALA A 97 4.85 -4.01 18.09
CA ALA A 97 4.89 -2.57 18.28
C ALA A 97 4.83 -1.78 16.95
N LYS A 98 5.23 -2.39 15.82
CA LYS A 98 5.24 -1.77 14.49
C LYS A 98 3.98 -1.99 13.67
N VAL A 99 3.23 -3.06 13.96
CA VAL A 99 1.99 -3.42 13.25
C VAL A 99 1.03 -2.24 13.05
N GLY A 100 0.92 -1.34 14.03
CA GLY A 100 0.09 -0.13 13.91
C GLY A 100 0.54 0.85 12.83
N SER A 101 1.85 1.08 12.68
CA SER A 101 2.38 1.91 11.59
C SER A 101 2.20 1.22 10.25
N ASP A 102 2.46 -0.08 10.16
CA ASP A 102 2.45 -0.81 8.89
C ASP A 102 1.02 -0.90 8.33
N CYS A 103 0.03 -1.14 9.19
CA CYS A 103 -1.37 -1.09 8.79
C CYS A 103 -1.85 0.33 8.41
N THR A 104 -1.17 1.38 8.89
CA THR A 104 -1.42 2.76 8.45
C THR A 104 -0.81 3.04 7.09
N SER A 105 0.41 2.55 6.83
CA SER A 105 1.05 2.59 5.51
C SER A 105 0.19 1.88 4.48
N LEU A 106 -0.23 0.63 4.76
CA LEU A 106 -1.08 -0.15 3.86
C LEU A 106 -2.36 0.59 3.47
N SER A 107 -3.05 1.19 4.45
CA SER A 107 -4.26 1.98 4.17
C SER A 107 -3.97 3.22 3.31
N THR A 108 -2.80 3.83 3.49
CA THR A 108 -2.38 5.02 2.74
C THR A 108 -2.12 4.66 1.28
N ASP A 109 -1.38 3.57 1.04
CA ASP A 109 -1.03 3.15 -0.31
C ASP A 109 -2.21 2.53 -1.07
N VAL A 110 -3.13 1.85 -0.38
CA VAL A 110 -4.42 1.46 -0.97
C VAL A 110 -5.22 2.70 -1.41
N SER A 111 -5.26 3.75 -0.59
CA SER A 111 -5.94 5.00 -0.94
C SER A 111 -5.27 5.72 -2.12
N ALA A 112 -3.93 5.71 -2.16
CA ALA A 112 -3.15 6.28 -3.25
C ALA A 112 -3.34 5.50 -4.56
N ALA A 113 -3.46 4.17 -4.50
CA ALA A 113 -3.76 3.32 -5.65
C ALA A 113 -5.16 3.58 -6.21
N ARG A 114 -6.18 3.68 -5.34
CA ARG A 114 -7.55 4.07 -5.75
C ARG A 114 -7.58 5.42 -6.46
N SER A 115 -6.79 6.38 -5.96
CA SER A 115 -6.74 7.75 -6.48
C SER A 115 -5.96 7.88 -7.80
N TYR A 116 -5.14 6.89 -8.17
CA TYR A 116 -4.35 6.91 -9.40
C TYR A 116 -5.21 6.77 -10.66
N GLY A 117 -6.37 6.12 -10.53
CA GLY A 117 -7.30 5.88 -11.62
C GLY A 117 -7.32 4.42 -12.08
N PRO A 118 -8.40 4.00 -12.76
CA PRO A 118 -8.62 2.61 -13.10
C PRO A 118 -7.66 2.11 -14.17
N VAL A 119 -7.38 0.80 -14.15
CA VAL A 119 -6.67 0.10 -15.22
C VAL A 119 -7.54 0.14 -16.48
N PRO A 120 -7.01 0.56 -17.64
CA PRO A 120 -7.73 0.53 -18.92
C PRO A 120 -8.01 -0.88 -19.50
N ASP A 121 -8.28 -1.88 -18.66
CA ASP A 121 -8.72 -3.24 -19.00
C ASP A 121 -9.73 -3.69 -17.95
N ALA A 122 -10.96 -4.02 -18.37
CA ALA A 122 -12.07 -4.26 -17.44
C ALA A 122 -11.82 -5.47 -16.52
N GLN A 123 -11.16 -6.52 -17.02
CA GLN A 123 -10.87 -7.71 -16.21
C GLN A 123 -9.77 -7.41 -15.18
N ALA A 124 -8.70 -6.73 -15.57
CA ALA A 124 -7.67 -6.28 -14.63
C ALA A 124 -8.26 -5.35 -13.56
N GLN A 125 -9.12 -4.40 -13.99
CA GLN A 125 -9.76 -3.47 -13.08
C GLN A 125 -10.68 -4.16 -12.08
N HIS A 126 -11.41 -5.21 -12.49
CA HIS A 126 -12.23 -5.99 -11.59
C HIS A 126 -11.39 -6.59 -10.44
N HIS A 127 -10.34 -7.33 -10.79
CA HIS A 127 -9.43 -7.93 -9.80
C HIS A 127 -8.76 -6.85 -8.93
N LEU A 128 -8.30 -5.75 -9.54
CA LEU A 128 -7.68 -4.66 -8.80
C LEU A 128 -8.66 -4.01 -7.81
N SER A 129 -9.91 -3.77 -8.20
CA SER A 129 -10.91 -3.21 -7.29
C SER A 129 -11.20 -4.13 -6.11
N ALA A 130 -11.34 -5.43 -6.38
CA ALA A 130 -11.61 -6.43 -5.34
C ALA A 130 -10.48 -6.47 -4.29
N VAL A 131 -9.21 -6.48 -4.73
CA VAL A 131 -8.09 -6.48 -3.79
C VAL A 131 -7.95 -5.16 -3.04
N LEU A 132 -8.17 -4.01 -3.69
CA LEU A 132 -8.12 -2.71 -3.01
C LEU A 132 -9.21 -2.57 -1.94
N ASP A 133 -10.39 -3.16 -2.15
CA ASP A 133 -11.45 -3.22 -1.13
C ASP A 133 -11.08 -4.13 0.02
N ALA A 134 -10.58 -5.34 -0.27
CA ALA A 134 -10.16 -6.27 0.76
C ALA A 134 -8.99 -5.74 1.62
N TYR A 135 -7.98 -5.13 1.00
CA TYR A 135 -6.86 -4.53 1.73
C TYR A 135 -7.25 -3.31 2.57
N GLN A 136 -8.19 -2.49 2.08
CA GLN A 136 -8.70 -1.38 2.89
C GLN A 136 -9.44 -1.89 4.14
N GLN A 137 -10.21 -2.98 4.01
CA GLN A 137 -10.87 -3.61 5.14
C GLN A 137 -9.84 -4.24 6.09
N ALA A 138 -8.86 -4.99 5.58
CA ALA A 138 -7.81 -5.60 6.38
C ALA A 138 -7.01 -4.54 7.16
N ALA A 139 -6.61 -3.43 6.53
CA ALA A 139 -5.93 -2.33 7.20
C ALA A 139 -6.79 -1.69 8.31
N THR A 140 -8.11 -1.57 8.08
CA THR A 140 -9.07 -1.05 9.07
C THR A 140 -9.20 -1.99 10.28
N ASP A 141 -9.35 -3.29 10.03
CA ASP A 141 -9.44 -4.31 11.07
C ASP A 141 -8.14 -4.38 11.88
N CYS A 142 -6.99 -4.33 11.20
CA CYS A 142 -5.69 -4.32 11.85
C CYS A 142 -5.51 -3.11 12.77
N ARG A 143 -5.75 -1.89 12.26
CA ARG A 143 -5.66 -0.66 13.05
C ARG A 143 -6.60 -0.69 14.26
N THR A 144 -7.81 -1.21 14.08
CA THR A 144 -8.78 -1.41 15.18
C THR A 144 -8.25 -2.43 16.19
N GLY A 145 -7.67 -3.54 15.73
CA GLY A 145 -7.03 -4.55 16.56
C GLY A 145 -5.90 -3.98 17.40
N VAL A 146 -5.02 -3.17 16.81
CA VAL A 146 -3.94 -2.47 17.53
C VAL A 146 -4.51 -1.49 18.57
N ALA A 147 -5.45 -0.63 18.20
CA ALA A 147 -6.03 0.36 19.10
C ALA A 147 -6.78 -0.26 20.30
N THR A 148 -7.43 -1.40 20.08
CA THR A 148 -8.22 -2.12 21.09
C THR A 148 -7.45 -3.25 21.78
N LYS A 149 -6.17 -3.46 21.42
CA LYS A 149 -5.34 -4.59 21.88
C LYS A 149 -6.03 -5.94 21.66
N ASN A 150 -6.73 -6.08 20.55
CA ASN A 150 -7.45 -7.29 20.16
C ASN A 150 -6.65 -8.09 19.13
N PRO A 151 -5.91 -9.14 19.55
CA PRO A 151 -5.08 -9.92 18.63
C PRO A 151 -5.91 -10.67 17.59
N ALA A 152 -7.17 -11.03 17.87
CA ALA A 152 -8.01 -11.71 16.91
C ALA A 152 -8.33 -10.86 15.68
N LEU A 153 -8.47 -9.53 15.85
CA LEU A 153 -8.65 -8.60 14.73
C LEU A 153 -7.37 -8.47 13.89
N ILE A 154 -6.20 -8.48 14.53
CA ILE A 154 -4.91 -8.45 13.82
C ILE A 154 -4.73 -9.74 13.00
N THR A 155 -4.98 -10.91 13.61
CA THR A 155 -4.94 -12.20 12.91
C THR A 155 -5.95 -12.27 11.77
N LYS A 156 -7.16 -11.75 11.96
CA LYS A 156 -8.16 -11.65 10.90
C LYS A 156 -7.65 -10.79 9.75
N ALA A 157 -7.13 -9.61 10.03
CA ALA A 157 -6.59 -8.71 9.02
C ALA A 157 -5.45 -9.35 8.19
N VAL A 158 -4.51 -10.03 8.85
CA VAL A 158 -3.43 -10.79 8.19
C VAL A 158 -4.00 -11.89 7.31
N THR A 159 -4.99 -12.64 7.81
CA THR A 159 -5.62 -13.74 7.06
C THR A 159 -6.34 -13.21 5.82
N ASP A 160 -7.15 -12.17 5.98
CA ASP A 160 -7.93 -11.57 4.89
C ASP A 160 -7.01 -10.89 3.86
N GLY A 161 -5.94 -10.23 4.31
CA GLY A 161 -4.90 -9.68 3.43
C GLY A 161 -4.20 -10.75 2.61
N ASN A 162 -3.83 -11.87 3.22
CA ASN A 162 -3.22 -12.99 2.50
C ASN A 162 -4.18 -13.65 1.51
N ALA A 163 -5.47 -13.77 1.85
CA ALA A 163 -6.47 -14.28 0.90
C ALA A 163 -6.61 -13.33 -0.31
N ALA A 164 -6.61 -12.02 -0.06
CA ALA A 164 -6.77 -11.00 -1.09
C ALA A 164 -5.54 -10.85 -2.02
N SER A 165 -4.35 -11.32 -1.63
CA SER A 165 -3.19 -11.28 -2.52
C SER A 165 -3.38 -12.08 -3.81
N THR A 166 -4.26 -13.08 -3.81
CA THR A 166 -4.64 -13.82 -5.02
C THR A 166 -5.29 -12.94 -6.08
N GLU A 167 -6.06 -11.93 -5.67
CA GLU A 167 -6.68 -10.96 -6.57
C GLU A 167 -5.65 -9.94 -7.10
N LEU A 168 -4.65 -9.56 -6.29
CA LEU A 168 -3.51 -8.75 -6.74
C LEU A 168 -2.68 -9.48 -7.81
N ASP A 169 -2.40 -10.77 -7.58
CA ASP A 169 -1.71 -11.63 -8.54
C ASP A 169 -2.51 -11.75 -9.84
N ALA A 170 -3.82 -11.95 -9.75
CA ALA A 170 -4.71 -12.04 -10.91
C ALA A 170 -4.75 -10.73 -11.72
N ALA A 171 -4.83 -9.58 -11.04
CA ALA A 171 -4.77 -8.25 -11.66
C ALA A 171 -3.43 -8.06 -12.40
N THR A 172 -2.31 -8.33 -11.72
CA THR A 172 -0.96 -8.18 -12.28
C THR A 172 -0.74 -9.12 -13.48
N ALA A 173 -1.14 -10.38 -13.35
CA ALA A 173 -1.05 -11.35 -14.44
C ALA A 173 -1.90 -10.95 -15.66
N ARG A 174 -3.09 -10.37 -15.44
CA ARG A 174 -3.92 -9.84 -16.54
C ARG A 174 -3.25 -8.63 -17.21
N ILE A 175 -2.72 -7.70 -16.44
CA ILE A 175 -2.01 -6.53 -16.98
C ILE A 175 -0.83 -6.97 -17.85
N MET A 176 -0.01 -7.90 -17.36
CA MET A 176 1.15 -8.40 -18.11
C MET A 176 0.75 -9.12 -19.40
N ARG A 177 -0.34 -9.91 -19.39
CA ARG A 177 -0.87 -10.52 -20.62
C ARG A 177 -1.26 -9.47 -21.65
N VAL A 178 -2.00 -8.43 -21.24
CA VAL A 178 -2.41 -7.34 -22.13
C VAL A 178 -1.20 -6.60 -22.71
N ILE A 179 -0.21 -6.25 -21.87
CA ILE A 179 1.03 -5.57 -22.30
C ILE A 179 1.81 -6.42 -23.32
N ASN A 180 1.99 -7.71 -23.01
CA ASN A 180 2.74 -8.64 -23.87
C ASN A 180 1.97 -9.07 -25.12
N GLY A 181 0.64 -8.92 -25.14
CA GLY A 181 -0.19 -9.21 -26.30
C GLY A 181 -0.77 -10.61 -26.36
N ALA A 182 -0.89 -11.24 -25.20
CA ALA A 182 -1.43 -12.58 -25.04
C ALA A 182 -2.90 -12.54 -24.60
#